data_AF-A0A941KBS1-F1
#
_entry.id   AF-A0A941KBS1-F1
#
_cell.length_a   1.000
_cell.length_b   1.000
_cell.length_c   1.000
_cell.angle_alpha   90.00
_cell.angle_beta   90.00
_cell.angle_gamma   90.00
#
_symmetry.space_group_name_H-M   'P 1'
#
loop_
_entity.id
_entity.type
_entity.pdbx_description
1 polymer ?
#
loop_
_entity_poly.entity_id
_entity_poly.type
_entity_poly.pdbx_seq_one_letter_code
_entity_poly.pdbx_strand_id
1 'polypeptide(L)'
;MTGPAIPETPLFDRQGSIRGYKMNKMAMSLGRPENREAFKADEDAFLDSYGLSDEEKAAVKARDWHGMVALGGNLFFILKIAAIDPAVMTEIGAAQAQMEHGEFLKQRLGKM
;
A
#
# COMPACT_ATOMS: atom_id res chain seq x y z
N MET A 1 -16.00 16.85 -9.33
CA MET A 1 -16.91 16.91 -8.18
C MET A 1 -16.15 16.33 -6.99
N THR A 2 -15.78 17.15 -6.01
CA THR A 2 -15.24 16.65 -4.74
C THR A 2 -16.44 16.34 -3.85
N GLY A 3 -16.66 15.06 -3.53
CA GLY A 3 -17.63 14.68 -2.51
C GLY A 3 -17.22 15.25 -1.14
N PRO A 4 -18.11 15.21 -0.13
CA PRO A 4 -17.75 15.65 1.21
C PRO A 4 -16.54 14.84 1.71
N ALA A 5 -15.53 15.55 2.21
CA ALA A 5 -14.36 14.93 2.78
C ALA A 5 -14.77 14.11 4.02
N ILE A 6 -14.31 12.86 4.09
CA ILE A 6 -14.40 12.06 5.30
C ILE A 6 -13.10 12.32 6.08
N PRO A 7 -13.17 12.89 7.30
CA PRO A 7 -11.98 13.17 8.09
C PRO A 7 -11.07 11.93 8.20
N GLU A 8 -9.75 12.14 8.12
CA GLU A 8 -8.72 11.09 8.21
C GLU A 8 -8.84 9.95 7.18
N THR A 9 -9.71 10.07 6.17
CA THR A 9 -9.89 9.04 5.14
C THR A 9 -9.51 9.60 3.78
N PRO A 10 -8.29 9.33 3.28
CA PRO A 10 -7.89 9.75 1.95
C PRO A 10 -8.77 9.09 0.89
N LEU A 11 -9.47 9.90 0.10
CA LEU A 11 -10.28 9.41 -1.01
C LEU A 11 -9.38 9.13 -2.21
N PHE A 12 -9.57 7.96 -2.84
CA PHE A 12 -8.94 7.64 -4.12
C PHE A 12 -9.68 8.32 -5.28
N ASP A 13 -9.64 9.65 -5.30
CA ASP A 13 -10.24 10.47 -6.34
C ASP A 13 -9.28 10.64 -7.54
N ARG A 14 -9.63 11.53 -8.47
CA ARG A 14 -8.78 11.79 -9.64
C ARG A 14 -7.39 12.32 -9.25
N GLN A 15 -7.30 13.17 -8.22
CA GLN A 15 -6.02 13.74 -7.80
C GLN A 15 -5.16 12.68 -7.10
N GLY A 16 -5.75 11.88 -6.21
CA GLY A 16 -5.08 10.74 -5.57
C GLY A 16 -4.60 9.71 -6.57
N SER A 17 -5.42 9.38 -7.58
CA SER A 17 -5.07 8.44 -8.66
C SER A 17 -3.88 8.92 -9.50
N ILE A 18 -3.82 10.22 -9.81
CA ILE A 18 -2.66 10.81 -10.51
C ILE A 18 -1.41 10.78 -9.62
N ARG A 19 -1.56 11.14 -8.34
CA ARG A 19 -0.44 11.20 -7.39
C ARG A 19 0.22 9.83 -7.22
N GLY A 20 -0.56 8.78 -6.96
CA GLY A 20 -0.04 7.43 -6.75
C GLY A 20 0.07 6.57 -8.01
N TYR A 21 -0.06 7.13 -9.22
CA TYR A 21 -0.14 6.35 -10.45
C TYR A 21 1.03 5.35 -10.61
N LYS A 22 2.25 5.80 -10.32
CA LYS A 22 3.46 4.99 -10.47
C LYS A 22 3.50 3.82 -9.50
N MET A 23 3.31 4.07 -8.20
CA MET A 23 3.21 3.04 -7.18
C MET A 23 2.06 2.06 -7.45
N ASN A 24 0.88 2.55 -7.84
CA ASN A 24 -0.26 1.68 -8.16
C ASN A 24 0.01 0.78 -9.36
N LYS A 25 0.63 1.31 -10.41
CA LYS A 25 1.04 0.54 -11.60
C LYS A 25 2.11 -0.48 -11.26
N MET A 26 3.11 -0.11 -10.45
CA MET A 26 4.15 -1.00 -9.94
C MET A 26 3.52 -2.15 -9.17
N ALA A 27 2.67 -1.87 -8.18
CA ALA A 27 2.06 -2.91 -7.36
C ALA A 27 1.19 -3.85 -8.19
N MET A 28 0.40 -3.33 -9.14
CA MET A 28 -0.38 -4.18 -10.05
C MET A 28 0.46 -5.11 -10.92
N SER A 29 1.68 -4.69 -11.29
CA SER A 29 2.59 -5.51 -12.09
C SER A 29 3.00 -6.80 -11.38
N LEU A 30 2.99 -6.82 -10.04
CA LEU A 30 3.37 -7.97 -9.21
C LEU A 30 2.37 -9.14 -9.29
N GLY A 31 1.23 -8.95 -9.98
CA GLY A 31 0.37 -10.07 -10.38
C GLY A 31 1.09 -11.08 -11.29
N ARG A 32 2.13 -10.65 -12.02
CA ARG A 32 2.92 -11.49 -12.91
C ARG A 32 4.10 -12.15 -12.20
N PRO A 33 4.33 -13.47 -12.34
CA PRO A 33 5.45 -14.17 -11.69
C PRO A 33 6.81 -13.55 -11.98
N GLU A 34 7.09 -13.19 -13.22
CA GLU A 34 8.38 -12.61 -13.65
C GLU A 34 8.71 -11.30 -12.93
N ASN A 35 7.70 -10.48 -12.64
CA ASN A 35 7.87 -9.24 -11.90
C ASN A 35 8.12 -9.49 -10.41
N ARG A 36 7.56 -10.57 -9.86
CA ARG A 36 7.84 -10.96 -8.47
C ARG A 36 9.28 -11.44 -8.30
N GLU A 37 9.78 -12.21 -9.26
CA GLU A 37 11.17 -12.64 -9.25
C GLU A 37 12.13 -11.44 -9.42
N ALA A 38 11.81 -10.50 -10.31
CA ALA A 38 12.59 -9.27 -10.46
C ALA A 38 12.59 -8.40 -9.18
N PHE A 39 11.42 -8.21 -8.56
CA PHE A 39 11.29 -7.48 -7.29
C PHE A 39 12.14 -8.12 -6.18
N LYS A 40 12.13 -9.46 -6.06
CA LYS A 40 12.91 -10.18 -5.05
C LYS A 40 14.41 -10.17 -5.31
N ALA A 41 14.81 -10.12 -6.58
CA ALA A 41 16.21 -10.10 -6.96
C ALA A 41 16.88 -8.76 -6.62
N ASP A 42 16.19 -7.65 -6.89
CA ASP A 42 16.66 -6.30 -6.57
C ASP A 42 15.46 -5.35 -6.43
N GLU A 43 15.02 -5.16 -5.18
CA GLU A 43 13.86 -4.32 -4.88
C GLU A 43 14.09 -2.87 -5.31
N ASP A 44 15.28 -2.31 -5.08
CA ASP A 44 15.59 -0.92 -5.44
C ASP A 44 15.56 -0.70 -6.95
N ALA A 45 16.24 -1.57 -7.73
CA ALA A 45 16.21 -1.49 -9.19
C ALA A 45 14.80 -1.68 -9.77
N PHE A 46 14.00 -2.57 -9.15
CA PHE A 46 12.61 -2.77 -9.58
C PHE A 46 11.77 -1.52 -9.34
N LEU A 47 11.85 -0.90 -8.16
CA LEU A 47 11.10 0.32 -7.86
C LEU A 47 11.55 1.50 -8.73
N ASP A 48 12.86 1.61 -9.00
CA ASP A 48 13.43 2.60 -9.92
C ASP A 48 12.88 2.46 -11.35
N SER A 49 12.66 1.23 -11.83
CA SER A 49 12.13 0.99 -13.18
C SER A 49 10.71 1.55 -13.39
N TYR A 50 9.94 1.74 -12.31
CA TYR A 50 8.63 2.39 -12.34
C TYR A 50 8.69 3.90 -12.03
N GLY A 51 9.87 4.42 -11.71
CA GLY A 51 10.13 5.82 -11.44
C GLY A 51 9.47 6.35 -10.17
N LEU A 52 9.31 5.51 -9.15
CA LEU A 52 8.77 5.91 -7.85
C LEU A 52 9.59 7.05 -7.24
N SER A 53 8.94 7.93 -6.48
CA SER A 53 9.64 8.92 -5.65
C SER A 53 10.37 8.24 -4.48
N ASP A 54 11.28 8.94 -3.84
CA ASP A 54 12.00 8.41 -2.66
C ASP A 54 11.04 8.11 -1.49
N GLU A 55 9.97 8.92 -1.34
CA GLU A 55 8.90 8.67 -0.35
C GLU A 55 8.09 7.41 -0.69
N GLU A 56 7.72 7.21 -1.96
CA GLU A 56 7.01 5.99 -2.40
C GLU A 56 7.89 4.75 -2.20
N LYS A 57 9.18 4.83 -2.53
CA LYS A 57 10.13 3.73 -2.31
C LYS A 57 10.26 3.41 -0.82
N ALA A 58 10.45 4.42 0.02
CA ALA A 58 10.56 4.23 1.47
C ALA A 58 9.31 3.55 2.03
N ALA A 59 8.11 3.99 1.64
CA ALA A 59 6.86 3.39 2.09
C ALA A 59 6.71 1.93 1.62
N VAL A 60 7.06 1.63 0.36
CA VAL A 60 7.02 0.26 -0.16
C VAL A 60 8.01 -0.62 0.62
N LYS A 61 9.29 -0.23 0.71
CA LYS A 61 10.35 -1.01 1.36
C LYS A 61 10.07 -1.28 2.84
N ALA A 62 9.50 -0.30 3.54
CA ALA A 62 9.11 -0.44 4.94
C ALA A 62 7.80 -1.24 5.14
N ARG A 63 7.11 -1.61 4.05
CA ARG A 63 5.74 -2.14 4.05
C ARG A 63 4.80 -1.23 4.85
N ASP A 64 5.01 0.09 4.76
CA ASP A 64 4.17 1.11 5.39
C ASP A 64 2.87 1.27 4.59
N TRP A 65 1.91 0.40 4.90
CA TRP A 65 0.60 0.40 4.26
C TRP A 65 -0.13 1.73 4.41
N HIS A 66 -0.01 2.38 5.56
CA HIS A 66 -0.67 3.66 5.82
C HIS A 66 -0.02 4.78 4.98
N GLY A 67 1.31 4.87 4.99
CA GLY A 67 2.07 5.79 4.16
C GLY A 67 1.82 5.59 2.67
N MET A 68 1.78 4.35 2.19
CA MET A 68 1.43 4.04 0.80
C MET A 68 0.05 4.61 0.44
N VAL A 69 -0.97 4.47 1.29
CA VAL A 69 -2.30 5.03 1.04
C VAL A 69 -2.29 6.57 1.08
N ALA A 70 -1.59 7.17 2.04
CA ALA A 70 -1.43 8.63 2.13
C ALA A 70 -0.78 9.22 0.85
N LEU A 71 0.21 8.52 0.30
CA LEU A 71 0.90 8.87 -0.95
C LEU A 71 0.05 8.66 -2.22
N GLY A 72 -1.19 8.17 -2.10
CA GLY A 72 -2.11 7.95 -3.24
C GLY A 72 -2.16 6.51 -3.72
N GLY A 73 -1.59 5.58 -2.96
CA GLY A 73 -1.76 4.14 -3.16
C GLY A 73 -3.22 3.74 -2.94
N ASN A 74 -3.79 3.03 -3.90
CA ASN A 74 -5.06 2.37 -3.70
C ASN A 74 -4.79 1.05 -2.97
N LEU A 75 -5.49 0.81 -1.85
CA LEU A 75 -5.31 -0.39 -1.04
C LEU A 75 -5.36 -1.69 -1.86
N PHE A 76 -6.28 -1.80 -2.84
CA PHE A 76 -6.42 -3.00 -3.67
C PHE A 76 -5.27 -3.22 -4.64
N PHE A 77 -4.56 -2.16 -5.04
CA PHE A 77 -3.36 -2.26 -5.86
C PHE A 77 -2.14 -2.62 -5.02
N ILE A 78 -1.88 -1.87 -3.95
CA ILE A 78 -0.69 -2.09 -3.10
C ILE A 78 -0.70 -3.45 -2.40
N LEU A 79 -1.88 -4.04 -2.12
CA LEU A 79 -2.01 -5.40 -1.57
C LEU A 79 -1.33 -6.48 -2.41
N LYS A 80 -0.98 -6.23 -3.68
CA LYS A 80 -0.22 -7.17 -4.52
C LYS A 80 1.23 -7.35 -4.02
N ILE A 81 1.75 -6.42 -3.24
CA ILE A 81 3.04 -6.57 -2.53
C ILE A 81 2.98 -7.77 -1.56
N ALA A 82 1.80 -8.10 -1.02
CA ALA A 82 1.63 -9.28 -0.16
C ALA A 82 1.80 -10.62 -0.89
N ALA A 83 1.93 -10.62 -2.23
CA ALA A 83 2.32 -11.79 -3.00
C ALA A 83 3.84 -12.04 -2.99
N ILE A 84 4.64 -11.05 -2.56
CA ILE A 84 6.08 -11.17 -2.31
C ILE A 84 6.29 -11.59 -0.86
N ASP A 85 5.77 -10.77 0.06
CA ASP A 85 5.87 -10.96 1.51
C ASP A 85 4.47 -11.12 2.09
N PRO A 86 4.04 -12.35 2.39
CA PRO A 86 2.72 -12.59 2.93
C PRO A 86 2.48 -11.77 4.21
N ALA A 87 1.49 -10.88 4.15
CA ALA A 87 1.08 -10.05 5.27
C ALA A 87 -0.28 -10.51 5.80
N VAL A 88 -0.46 -10.47 7.12
CA VAL A 88 -1.75 -10.81 7.72
C VAL A 88 -2.71 -9.64 7.48
N MET A 89 -3.86 -9.90 6.85
CA MET A 89 -4.83 -8.85 6.49
C MET A 89 -5.26 -7.98 7.69
N THR A 90 -5.31 -8.55 8.90
CA THR A 90 -5.64 -7.80 10.11
C THR A 90 -4.50 -6.89 10.59
N GLU A 91 -3.25 -7.20 10.30
CA GLU A 91 -2.11 -6.29 10.56
C GLU A 91 -2.14 -5.11 9.59
N ILE A 92 -2.47 -5.33 8.33
CA ILE A 92 -2.69 -4.25 7.35
C ILE A 92 -3.85 -3.36 7.81
N GLY A 93 -4.96 -3.95 8.26
CA GLY A 93 -6.10 -3.23 8.82
C GLY A 93 -5.72 -2.40 10.06
N ALA A 94 -4.91 -2.96 10.95
CA ALA A 94 -4.39 -2.25 12.12
C ALA A 94 -3.48 -1.08 11.74
N ALA A 95 -2.58 -1.27 10.77
CA ALA A 95 -1.73 -0.22 10.22
C ALA A 95 -2.55 0.92 9.61
N GLN A 96 -3.59 0.61 8.82
CA GLN A 96 -4.49 1.63 8.27
C GLN A 96 -5.23 2.41 9.37
N ALA A 97 -5.64 1.71 10.43
CA ALA A 97 -6.30 2.32 11.59
C ALA A 97 -5.32 3.04 12.53
N GLN A 98 -4.01 2.95 12.29
CA GLN A 98 -2.94 3.41 13.18
C GLN A 98 -3.10 2.88 14.61
N MET A 99 -3.41 1.59 14.71
CA MET A 99 -3.61 0.87 15.97
C MET A 99 -2.59 -0.27 16.10
N GLU A 100 -2.23 -0.62 17.34
CA GLU A 100 -1.57 -1.90 17.60
C GLU A 100 -2.47 -3.07 17.19
N HIS A 101 -1.88 -4.15 16.67
CA HIS A 101 -2.65 -5.25 16.08
C HIS A 101 -3.61 -5.89 17.07
N GLY A 102 -3.16 -6.14 18.31
CA GLY A 102 -4.01 -6.70 19.37
C GLY A 102 -5.19 -5.77 19.74
N GLU A 103 -4.97 -4.46 19.77
CA GLU A 103 -6.04 -3.50 20.02
C GLU A 103 -7.03 -3.43 18.86
N PHE A 104 -6.54 -3.50 17.63
CA PHE A 104 -7.39 -3.55 16.44
C PHE A 104 -8.29 -4.81 16.45
N LEU A 105 -7.73 -5.97 16.76
CA LEU A 105 -8.49 -7.22 16.88
C LEU A 105 -9.60 -7.10 17.94
N LYS A 106 -9.28 -6.55 19.11
CA LYS A 106 -10.23 -6.39 20.22
C LYS A 106 -11.31 -5.35 19.93
N GLN A 107 -10.92 -4.14 19.53
CA GLN A 107 -11.82 -2.98 19.48
C GLN A 107 -12.59 -2.87 18.15
N ARG A 108 -11.97 -3.28 17.02
CA ARG A 108 -12.59 -3.15 15.69
C ARG A 108 -13.22 -4.45 15.21
N LEU A 109 -12.65 -5.60 15.57
CA LEU A 109 -13.11 -6.91 15.08
C LEU A 109 -13.79 -7.77 16.16
N GLY A 110 -13.80 -7.35 17.42
CA GLY A 110 -14.42 -8.10 18.52
C GLY A 110 -13.78 -9.46 18.81
N LYS A 111 -12.50 -9.63 18.43
CA LYS A 111 -11.74 -10.87 18.64
C LYS A 111 -10.93 -10.77 19.94
N MET A 112 -10.97 -11.81 20.76
CA MET A 112 -10.15 -11.98 21.97
C MET A 112 -9.09 -13.03 21.72
#